data_AF-A0A839TF19-F1
#
_entry.id   AF-A0A839TF19-F1
#
_cell.length_a   1.000
_cell.length_b   1.000
_cell.length_c   1.000
_cell.angle_alpha   90.00
_cell.angle_beta   90.00
_cell.angle_gamma   90.00
#
_symmetry.space_group_name_H-M   'P 1'
#
loop_
_entity.id
_entity.type
_entity.pdbx_description
1 polymer ?
#
loop_
_entity_poly.entity_id
_entity_poly.type
_entity_poly.pdbx_seq_one_letter_code
_entity_poly.pdbx_strand_id
1 'polypeptide(L)' 'MNLSELWRLYEADKIIQGFSPKTLKAYSLQHKMLMLELGDWL' A
#
# COMPACT_ATOMS: atom_id res chain seq x y z
N MET A 1 -7.44 8.07 -9.40
CA MET A 1 -6.27 7.32 -8.91
C MET A 1 -6.73 5.91 -8.66
N ASN A 2 -5.89 4.94 -8.98
CA ASN A 2 -6.21 3.53 -8.84
C ASN A 2 -5.50 2.96 -7.59
N LEU A 3 -5.91 1.80 -7.07
CA LEU A 3 -5.39 1.23 -5.82
C LEU A 3 -3.85 1.17 -5.81
N SER A 4 -3.22 0.76 -6.91
CA SER A 4 -1.76 0.73 -7.06
C SER A 4 -1.10 2.11 -6.99
N GLU A 5 -1.75 3.14 -7.51
CA GLU A 5 -1.29 4.52 -7.44
C GLU A 5 -1.44 5.09 -6.02
N LEU A 6 -2.56 4.80 -5.35
CA LEU A 6 -2.80 5.18 -3.96
C LEU A 6 -1.79 4.51 -3.02
N TRP A 7 -1.44 3.25 -3.25
CA TRP A 7 -0.41 2.56 -2.47
C TRP A 7 0.94 3.25 -2.55
N ARG A 8 1.37 3.67 -3.75
CA ARG A 8 2.66 4.37 -3.93
C ARG A 8 2.73 5.67 -3.13
N LEU A 9 1.64 6.45 -3.13
CA LEU A 9 1.59 7.68 -2.33
C LEU A 9 1.55 7.39 -0.83
N TYR A 10 0.75 6.41 -0.41
CA TYR A 10 0.65 5.99 0.98
C TYR A 10 1.99 5.50 1.53
N GLU A 11 2.68 4.63 0.79
CA GLU A 11 3.97 4.07 1.19
C GLU A 11 5.03 5.17 1.34
N ALA A 12 5.09 6.11 0.39
CA ALA A 12 6.01 7.25 0.46
C ALA A 12 5.77 8.11 1.71
N ASP A 13 4.51 8.41 2.03
CA ASP A 13 4.14 9.14 3.25
C ASP A 13 4.55 8.38 4.53
N LYS A 14 4.32 7.06 4.57
CA LYS A 14 4.68 6.25 5.74
C LYS A 14 6.19 6.10 5.94
N ILE A 15 6.96 6.08 4.87
CA ILE A 15 8.43 6.13 4.95
C ILE A 15 8.87 7.45 5.60
N ILE A 16 8.31 8.59 5.18
CA ILE A 16 8.62 9.91 5.76
C ILE A 16 8.24 9.97 7.24
N GLN A 17 7.13 9.33 7.62
CA GLN A 17 6.69 9.21 9.02
C GLN A 17 7.53 8.23 9.87
N GLY A 18 8.55 7.59 9.29
CA GLY A 18 9.48 6.71 10.02
C GLY A 18 8.93 5.31 10.30
N PHE A 19 7.95 4.83 9.52
CA PHE A 19 7.45 3.48 9.66
C PHE A 19 8.56 2.46 9.34
N SER A 20 8.63 1.39 10.14
CA SER A 20 9.66 0.36 9.94
C SER A 20 9.44 -0.39 8.61
N PRO A 21 10.51 -0.86 7.93
CA PRO A 21 10.36 -1.67 6.72
C PRO A 21 9.52 -2.94 6.93
N LYS A 22 9.54 -3.51 8.15
CA LYS A 22 8.71 -4.68 8.49
C LYS A 22 7.22 -4.34 8.52
N THR A 23 6.88 -3.16 9.05
CA THR A 23 5.49 -2.65 9.08
C THR A 23 4.99 -2.41 7.65
N LEU A 24 5.78 -1.74 6.81
CA LEU A 24 5.41 -1.49 5.41
C LEU A 24 5.25 -2.78 4.62
N LYS A 25 6.11 -3.79 4.88
CA LYS A 25 5.95 -5.12 4.28
C LYS A 25 4.61 -5.76 4.63
N ALA A 26 4.18 -5.69 5.89
CA ALA A 26 2.89 -6.23 6.31
C ALA A 26 1.72 -5.50 5.62
N TYR A 27 1.77 -4.18 5.53
CA TYR A 27 0.75 -3.39 4.83
C TYR A 27 0.73 -3.67 3.33
N SER A 28 1.90 -3.90 2.71
CA SER A 28 1.97 -4.25 1.28
C SER A 28 1.27 -5.57 0.98
N LEU A 29 1.31 -6.51 1.92
CA LEU A 29 0.61 -7.79 1.79
C LEU A 29 -0.91 -7.58 1.87
N GLN A 30 -1.38 -6.80 2.84
CA GLN A 30 -2.80 -6.44 2.95
C GLN A 30 -3.30 -5.72 1.70
N HIS A 31 -2.52 -4.78 1.17
CA HIS A 31 -2.84 -4.08 -0.06
C HIS A 31 -2.93 -5.02 -1.28
N LYS A 32 -2.00 -5.97 -1.42
CA LYS A 32 -2.07 -7.00 -2.46
C LYS A 32 -3.33 -7.85 -2.36
N MET A 33 -3.71 -8.25 -1.15
CA MET A 33 -4.95 -9.00 -0.93
C MET A 33 -6.17 -8.17 -1.32
N LEU A 34 -6.20 -6.88 -0.96
CA LEU A 34 -7.28 -5.97 -1.35
C LEU A 34 -7.42 -5.83 -2.87
N MET A 35 -6.30 -5.68 -3.58
CA MET A 35 -6.30 -5.61 -5.04
C MET A 35 -6.77 -6.91 -5.71
N LEU A 36 -6.48 -8.07 -5.11
CA LEU A 36 -6.96 -9.36 -5.62
C LEU A 36 -8.49 -9.48 -5.52
N GLU A 37 -9.08 -8.97 -4.44
CA GLU A 37 -10.52 -9.05 -4.21
C GLU A 37 -11.32 -7.96 -4.96
N LEU A 38 -10.80 -6.74 -5.01
CA LEU A 38 -11.54 -5.57 -5.52
C LEU A 38 -11.12 -5.14 -6.93
N GLY A 39 -9.97 -5.63 -7.42
CA GLY A 39 -9.33 -5.15 -8.63
C GLY A 39 -8.59 -3.82 -8.44
N ASP A 40 -7.71 -3.49 -9.39
CA ASP A 40 -6.89 -2.28 -9.33
C ASP A 40 -7.64 -1.00 -9.73
N TRP A 41 -8.86 -1.11 -10.26
CA TRP A 41 -9.63 0.03 -10.81
C TRP A 41 -10.40 0.84 -9.77
N LEU A 42 -10.43 0.39 -8.51
CA LEU A 42 -10.94 1.15 -7.37
C LEU A 42 -9.88 2.10 -6.80
#